data_AF-V5FBS4-F1
#
_entry.id   AF-V5FBS4-F1
#
_cell.length_a   1.000
_cell.length_b   1.000
_cell.length_c   1.000
_cell.angle_alpha   90.00
_cell.angle_beta   90.00
_cell.angle_gamma   90.00
#
_symmetry.space_group_name_H-M   'P 1'
#
loop_
_entity.id
_entity.type
_entity.pdbx_description
1 polymer ?
#
loop_
_entity_poly.entity_id
_entity_poly.type
_entity_poly.pdbx_seq_one_letter_code
_entity_poly.pdbx_strand_id
1 'polypeptide(L)'
;MEGSTMGIDEMLERYPKIEVERSIFDRDYSKHRAETVARLWESMHSGINASICRQTLNEMDNISPLQAPSYPDVPKNLDSDVVWRIGVLRYAYRNGSPAPVLPGLMPEEDMRNISAVLDAYIRGELRVDADKVTVWFAGKMVLGPCVREGIWDKIRLW
;
A
#
# COMPACT_ATOMS: atom_id res chain seq x y z
N MET A 1 -4.29 -8.94 22.94
CA MET A 1 -3.27 -9.71 22.23
C MET A 1 -2.45 -8.73 21.44
N GLU A 2 -1.19 -8.51 21.83
CA GLU A 2 -0.25 -7.75 21.00
C GLU A 2 -0.06 -8.54 19.71
N GLY A 3 -0.60 -8.02 18.60
CA GLY A 3 -0.39 -8.62 17.29
C GLY A 3 1.10 -8.52 16.98
N SER A 4 1.78 -9.66 16.87
CA SER A 4 3.16 -9.72 16.40
C SER A 4 3.24 -8.97 15.07
N THR A 5 4.03 -7.89 15.02
CA THR A 5 4.26 -7.11 13.80
C THR A 5 5.03 -7.96 12.81
N MET A 6 4.34 -8.51 11.80
CA MET A 6 4.95 -9.33 10.75
C MET A 6 5.45 -8.49 9.58
N GLY A 7 6.59 -8.90 9.01
CA GLY A 7 7.09 -8.37 7.74
C GLY A 7 6.34 -8.96 6.54
N ILE A 8 6.60 -8.43 5.34
CA ILE A 8 5.96 -8.91 4.09
C ILE A 8 6.22 -10.40 3.86
N ASP A 9 7.47 -10.84 4.03
CA ASP A 9 7.87 -12.22 3.71
C ASP A 9 7.14 -13.23 4.61
N GLU A 10 7.09 -12.94 5.91
CA GLU A 10 6.36 -13.73 6.91
C GLU A 10 4.85 -13.75 6.63
N MET A 11 4.28 -12.60 6.22
CA MET A 11 2.87 -12.55 5.82
C MET A 11 2.58 -13.39 4.59
N LEU A 12 3.47 -13.41 3.58
CA LEU A 12 3.30 -14.21 2.37
C LEU A 12 3.48 -15.71 2.60
N GLU A 13 4.24 -16.10 3.62
CA GLU A 13 4.35 -17.50 4.05
C GLU A 13 3.06 -17.97 4.75
N ARG A 14 2.43 -17.08 5.52
CA ARG A 14 1.27 -17.42 6.35
C ARG A 14 -0.08 -17.24 5.67
N TYR A 15 -0.23 -16.22 4.84
CA TYR A 15 -1.52 -15.80 4.27
C TYR A 15 -1.52 -15.89 2.75
N PRO A 16 -2.69 -16.09 2.11
CA PRO A 16 -2.82 -16.02 0.67
C PRO A 16 -2.29 -14.68 0.13
N LYS A 17 -1.54 -14.72 -0.97
CA LYS A 17 -0.93 -13.54 -1.58
C LYS A 17 -1.91 -12.38 -1.77
N ILE A 18 -3.13 -12.67 -2.24
CA ILE A 18 -4.17 -11.65 -2.47
C ILE A 18 -4.58 -10.90 -1.20
N GLU A 19 -4.58 -11.57 -0.04
CA GLU A 19 -4.91 -10.96 1.25
C GLU A 19 -3.77 -10.10 1.77
N VAL A 20 -2.53 -10.51 1.51
CA VAL A 20 -1.34 -9.70 1.81
C VAL A 20 -1.29 -8.47 0.91
N GLU A 21 -1.58 -8.62 -0.39
CA GLU A 21 -1.65 -7.49 -1.31
C GLU A 21 -2.72 -6.49 -0.90
N ARG A 22 -3.91 -6.97 -0.49
CA ARG A 22 -4.96 -6.12 0.07
C ARG A 22 -4.49 -5.34 1.30
N SER A 23 -3.76 -5.98 2.22
CA SER A 23 -3.25 -5.30 3.42
C SER A 23 -2.15 -4.28 3.15
N ILE A 24 -1.48 -4.38 2.00
CA ILE A 24 -0.44 -3.44 1.56
C ILE A 24 -1.05 -2.26 0.78
N PHE A 25 -1.95 -2.55 -0.16
CA PHE A 25 -2.46 -1.52 -1.08
C PHE A 25 -3.60 -0.69 -0.50
N ASP A 26 -4.28 -1.17 0.54
CA ASP A 26 -5.28 -0.39 1.27
C ASP A 26 -4.60 0.52 2.32
N ARG A 27 -4.67 1.84 2.08
CA ARG A 27 -4.11 2.88 2.96
C ARG A 27 -4.63 2.79 4.39
N ASP A 28 -5.89 2.42 4.56
CA ASP A 28 -6.58 2.39 5.83
C ASP A 28 -6.97 0.95 6.23
N TYR A 29 -6.21 -0.05 5.74
CA TYR A 29 -6.53 -1.48 5.89
C TYR A 29 -6.98 -1.88 7.30
N SER A 30 -6.21 -1.53 8.32
CA SER A 30 -6.51 -1.89 9.71
C SER A 30 -7.85 -1.32 10.17
N LYS A 31 -8.19 -0.10 9.73
CA LYS A 31 -9.47 0.56 10.02
C LYS A 31 -10.61 -0.14 9.27
N HIS A 32 -10.48 -0.36 7.97
CA HIS A 32 -11.51 -1.03 7.17
C HIS A 32 -11.77 -2.47 7.64
N ARG A 33 -10.72 -3.20 8.05
CA ARG A 33 -10.84 -4.53 8.67
C ARG A 33 -11.62 -4.44 9.98
N ALA A 34 -11.27 -3.52 10.87
CA ALA A 34 -11.96 -3.33 12.15
C ALA A 34 -13.44 -2.98 11.97
N GLU A 35 -13.77 -2.08 11.03
CA GLU A 35 -15.14 -1.73 10.68
C GLU A 35 -15.93 -2.94 10.14
N THR A 36 -15.30 -3.76 9.31
CA THR A 36 -15.91 -4.99 8.79
C THR A 36 -16.21 -5.99 9.91
N VAL A 37 -15.26 -6.20 10.82
CA VAL A 37 -15.44 -7.06 12.00
C VAL A 37 -16.57 -6.52 12.89
N ALA A 38 -16.62 -5.22 13.14
CA ALA A 38 -17.67 -4.59 13.94
C ALA A 38 -19.06 -4.80 13.34
N ARG A 39 -19.23 -4.63 12.02
CA ARG A 39 -20.51 -4.88 11.32
C ARG A 39 -20.96 -6.35 11.39
N LEU A 40 -20.02 -7.28 11.29
CA LEU A 40 -20.32 -8.71 11.44
C LEU A 40 -20.80 -9.02 12.86
N TRP A 41 -20.14 -8.47 13.88
CA TRP A 41 -20.59 -8.59 15.26
C TRP A 41 -21.97 -7.98 15.49
N GLU A 42 -22.24 -6.79 14.95
CA GLU A 42 -23.56 -6.14 15.05
C GLU A 42 -24.66 -6.99 14.40
N SER A 43 -24.39 -7.57 13.22
CA SER A 43 -25.30 -8.47 12.53
C SER A 43 -25.61 -9.72 13.38
N MET A 44 -24.60 -10.30 14.02
CA MET A 44 -24.76 -11.42 14.94
C MET A 44 -25.61 -11.06 16.16
N HIS A 45 -25.36 -9.91 16.79
CA HIS A 45 -26.14 -9.45 17.95
C HIS A 45 -27.61 -9.19 17.58
N SER A 46 -27.85 -8.72 16.35
CA SER A 46 -29.20 -8.51 15.82
C SER A 46 -29.89 -9.81 15.34
N GLY A 47 -29.22 -10.96 15.47
CA GLY A 47 -29.74 -12.27 15.03
C GLY A 47 -29.78 -12.46 13.51
N ILE A 48 -29.18 -11.55 12.73
CA ILE A 48 -29.18 -11.58 11.26
C ILE A 48 -28.01 -12.44 10.80
N ASN A 49 -28.29 -13.54 10.09
CA ASN A 49 -27.28 -14.42 9.49
C ASN A 49 -26.16 -14.83 10.46
N ALA A 50 -26.47 -15.00 11.75
CA ALA A 50 -25.47 -15.14 12.81
C ALA A 50 -24.50 -16.33 12.61
N SER A 51 -24.95 -17.41 11.97
CA SER A 51 -24.08 -18.53 11.58
C SER A 51 -23.07 -18.14 10.50
N ILE A 52 -23.53 -17.46 9.44
CA ILE A 52 -22.69 -16.98 8.34
C ILE A 52 -21.68 -15.97 8.86
N CYS A 53 -22.12 -14.97 9.65
CA CYS A 53 -21.21 -13.96 10.21
C CYS A 53 -20.11 -14.59 11.08
N ARG A 54 -20.45 -15.60 11.89
CA ARG A 54 -19.47 -16.33 12.70
C ARG A 54 -18.48 -17.10 11.82
N GLN A 55 -18.95 -17.75 10.77
CA GLN A 55 -18.08 -18.42 9.80
C GLN A 55 -17.13 -17.42 9.13
N THR A 56 -17.64 -16.28 8.66
CA THR A 56 -16.84 -15.23 8.03
C THR A 56 -15.77 -14.67 8.98
N LEU A 57 -16.10 -14.41 10.24
CA LEU A 57 -15.11 -13.95 11.23
C LEU A 57 -13.99 -14.98 11.42
N ASN A 58 -14.34 -16.26 11.55
CA ASN A 58 -13.37 -17.34 11.67
C ASN A 58 -12.49 -17.45 10.41
N GLU A 59 -13.07 -17.31 9.21
CA GLU A 59 -12.31 -17.32 7.96
C GLU A 59 -11.34 -16.13 7.90
N MET A 60 -11.80 -14.92 8.22
CA MET A 60 -10.96 -13.70 8.23
C MET A 60 -9.76 -13.81 9.18
N ASP A 61 -9.90 -14.45 10.33
CA ASP A 61 -8.79 -14.63 11.28
C ASP A 61 -7.75 -15.66 10.79
N ASN A 62 -8.16 -16.57 9.91
CA ASN A 62 -7.28 -17.59 9.34
C ASN A 62 -6.57 -17.13 8.07
N ILE A 63 -7.26 -16.36 7.21
CA ILE A 63 -6.77 -16.05 5.86
C ILE A 63 -6.29 -14.61 5.70
N SER A 64 -6.75 -13.67 6.52
CA SER A 64 -6.44 -12.25 6.33
C SER A 64 -5.48 -11.75 7.43
N PRO A 65 -4.46 -10.96 7.07
CA PRO A 65 -3.63 -10.27 8.06
C PRO A 65 -4.47 -9.42 9.02
N LEU A 66 -4.04 -9.27 10.27
CA LEU A 66 -4.70 -8.37 11.23
C LEU A 66 -4.42 -6.89 10.93
N GLN A 67 -3.27 -6.62 10.32
CA GLN A 67 -2.74 -5.29 10.06
C GLN A 67 -1.86 -5.33 8.80
N ALA A 68 -1.52 -4.15 8.28
CA ALA A 68 -0.52 -4.01 7.23
C ALA A 68 0.87 -4.51 7.67
N PRO A 69 1.77 -4.88 6.75
CA PRO A 69 3.12 -5.31 7.09
C PRO A 69 3.90 -4.23 7.84
N SER A 70 4.79 -4.65 8.73
CA SER A 70 5.75 -3.75 9.38
C SER A 70 7.04 -3.60 8.58
N TYR A 71 7.62 -2.40 8.63
CA TYR A 71 8.90 -2.07 8.00
C TYR A 71 9.88 -1.61 9.08
N PRO A 72 10.65 -2.54 9.69
CA PRO A 72 11.45 -2.25 10.88
C PRO A 72 12.59 -1.25 10.64
N ASP A 73 13.03 -1.12 9.39
CA ASP A 73 14.05 -0.18 8.94
C ASP A 73 13.50 1.21 8.58
N VAL A 74 12.17 1.40 8.62
CA VAL A 74 11.52 2.70 8.40
C VAL A 74 11.42 3.46 9.73
N PRO A 75 11.84 4.74 9.79
CA PRO A 75 11.75 5.54 11.00
C PRO A 75 10.30 5.66 11.54
N LYS A 76 10.14 5.46 12.85
CA LYS A 76 8.82 5.45 13.52
C LYS A 76 8.14 6.82 13.60
N ASN A 77 8.87 7.90 13.35
CA ASN A 77 8.39 9.27 13.41
C ASN A 77 7.82 9.78 12.08
N LEU A 78 7.79 8.95 11.03
CA LEU A 78 7.16 9.31 9.76
C LEU A 78 5.64 9.28 9.87
N ASP A 79 5.00 10.07 9.02
CA ASP A 79 3.56 10.05 8.83
C ASP A 79 3.09 8.65 8.40
N SER A 80 1.95 8.18 8.92
CA SER A 80 1.41 6.86 8.60
C SER A 80 1.20 6.64 7.10
N ASP A 81 0.82 7.70 6.36
CA ASP A 81 0.65 7.64 4.92
C ASP A 81 1.98 7.44 4.19
N VAL A 82 3.04 8.06 4.70
CA VAL A 82 4.40 7.88 4.16
C VAL A 82 4.87 6.45 4.39
N VAL A 83 4.64 5.89 5.58
CA VAL A 83 4.96 4.49 5.89
C VAL A 83 4.19 3.55 4.96
N TRP A 84 2.89 3.77 4.78
CA TRP A 84 2.07 3.02 3.82
C TRP A 84 2.63 3.11 2.40
N ARG A 85 2.97 4.31 1.94
CA ARG A 85 3.49 4.52 0.58
C ARG A 85 4.84 3.84 0.34
N ILE A 86 5.73 3.86 1.34
CA ILE A 86 6.98 3.09 1.31
C ILE A 86 6.67 1.61 1.12
N GLY A 87 5.71 1.08 1.88
CA GLY A 87 5.30 -0.31 1.79
C GLY A 87 4.78 -0.72 0.41
N VAL A 88 3.90 0.09 -0.17
CA VAL A 88 3.39 -0.08 -1.53
C VAL A 88 4.53 -0.12 -2.55
N LEU A 89 5.45 0.84 -2.50
CA LEU A 89 6.57 0.92 -3.45
C LEU A 89 7.53 -0.27 -3.29
N ARG A 90 7.86 -0.66 -2.06
CA ARG A 90 8.72 -1.82 -1.82
C ARG A 90 8.09 -3.11 -2.34
N TYR A 91 6.80 -3.31 -2.11
CA TYR A 91 6.11 -4.50 -2.60
C TYR A 91 6.03 -4.53 -4.12
N ALA A 92 5.63 -3.42 -4.75
CA ALA A 92 5.48 -3.32 -6.20
C ALA A 92 6.79 -3.61 -6.96
N TYR A 93 7.93 -3.28 -6.37
CA TYR A 93 9.27 -3.49 -6.95
C TYR A 93 10.05 -4.64 -6.30
N ARG A 94 9.43 -5.45 -5.43
CA ARG A 94 10.09 -6.54 -4.67
C ARG A 94 10.78 -7.58 -5.55
N ASN A 95 10.20 -7.87 -6.71
CA ASN A 95 10.72 -8.85 -7.67
C ASN A 95 11.37 -8.19 -8.92
N GLY A 96 11.78 -6.91 -8.79
CA GLY A 96 12.27 -6.10 -9.90
C GLY A 96 11.21 -5.14 -10.45
N SER A 97 11.61 -4.32 -11.44
CA SER A 97 10.69 -3.36 -12.07
C SER A 97 9.57 -4.09 -12.82
N PRO A 98 8.29 -3.69 -12.63
CA PRO A 98 7.26 -4.03 -13.59
C PRO A 98 7.65 -3.50 -14.97
N ALA A 99 7.16 -4.13 -16.04
CA ALA A 99 7.46 -3.71 -17.40
C ALA A 99 7.16 -2.19 -17.55
N PRO A 100 8.05 -1.42 -18.20
CA PRO A 100 7.88 0.01 -18.28
C PRO A 100 6.55 0.35 -18.96
N VAL A 101 5.79 1.23 -18.33
CA VAL A 101 4.48 1.67 -18.85
C VAL A 101 4.64 2.48 -20.14
N LEU A 102 5.82 3.08 -20.34
CA LEU A 102 6.17 3.86 -21.51
C LEU A 102 7.32 3.20 -22.30
N PRO A 103 7.19 3.02 -23.62
CA PRO A 103 8.27 2.54 -24.46
C PRO A 103 9.49 3.47 -24.35
N GLY A 104 10.66 2.91 -24.00
CA GLY A 104 11.94 3.62 -24.00
C GLY A 104 12.51 4.01 -22.64
N LEU A 105 11.80 3.80 -21.52
CA LEU A 105 12.43 3.86 -20.20
C LEU A 105 13.25 2.59 -19.95
N MET A 106 14.55 2.77 -19.70
CA MET A 106 15.43 1.66 -19.33
C MET A 106 15.08 1.19 -17.91
N PRO A 107 14.92 -0.14 -17.66
CA PRO A 107 14.55 -0.65 -16.33
C PRO A 107 15.46 -0.21 -15.17
N GLU A 108 16.74 0.08 -15.44
CA GLU A 108 17.69 0.58 -14.45
C GLU A 108 17.43 2.03 -14.01
N GLU A 109 16.87 2.86 -14.89
CA GLU A 109 16.50 4.23 -14.55
C GLU A 109 15.30 4.26 -13.61
N ASP A 110 14.33 3.36 -13.83
CA ASP A 110 13.19 3.17 -12.94
C ASP A 110 13.63 2.78 -11.53
N MET A 111 14.56 1.82 -11.41
CA MET A 111 15.06 1.40 -10.10
C MET A 111 15.82 2.52 -9.37
N ARG A 112 16.61 3.33 -10.09
CA ARG A 112 17.28 4.51 -9.50
C ARG A 112 16.28 5.55 -9.02
N ASN A 113 15.26 5.83 -9.82
CA ASN A 113 14.20 6.77 -9.46
C ASN A 113 13.44 6.28 -8.21
N ILE A 114 13.04 5.00 -8.16
CA ILE A 114 12.35 4.43 -7.01
C ILE A 114 13.21 4.44 -5.75
N SER A 115 14.49 4.09 -5.85
CA SER A 115 15.41 4.18 -4.71
C SER A 115 15.48 5.61 -4.16
N ALA A 116 15.57 6.61 -5.05
CA ALA A 116 15.63 7.99 -4.62
C ALA A 116 14.31 8.50 -4.04
N VAL A 117 13.17 8.04 -4.56
CA VAL A 117 11.84 8.30 -3.98
C VAL A 117 11.74 7.72 -2.57
N LEU A 118 12.13 6.46 -2.38
CA LEU A 118 12.11 5.79 -1.08
C LEU A 118 13.02 6.50 -0.07
N ASP A 119 14.23 6.86 -0.47
CA ASP A 119 15.17 7.61 0.38
C ASP A 119 14.59 8.96 0.81
N ALA A 120 13.98 9.69 -0.11
CA ALA A 120 13.38 10.99 0.21
C ALA A 120 12.17 10.87 1.15
N TYR A 121 11.35 9.82 1.03
CA TYR A 121 10.32 9.52 2.03
C TYR A 121 10.90 9.16 3.40
N ILE A 122 11.93 8.31 3.44
CA ILE A 122 12.59 7.88 4.68
C ILE A 122 13.22 9.07 5.41
N ARG A 123 13.78 10.03 4.67
CA ARG A 123 14.36 11.28 5.21
C ARG A 123 13.31 12.34 5.58
N GLY A 124 12.04 12.11 5.28
CA GLY A 124 10.96 13.07 5.53
C GLY A 124 10.96 14.28 4.58
N GLU A 125 11.69 14.20 3.46
CA GLU A 125 11.75 15.22 2.41
C GLU A 125 10.49 15.20 1.53
N LEU A 126 9.80 14.05 1.50
CA LEU A 126 8.54 13.86 0.81
C LEU A 126 7.41 13.55 1.79
N ARG A 127 6.19 13.93 1.39
CA ARG A 127 4.93 13.61 2.06
C ARG A 127 3.96 13.05 1.03
N VAL A 128 3.01 12.25 1.50
CA VAL A 128 1.88 11.82 0.67
C VAL A 128 0.88 12.98 0.57
N ASP A 129 0.55 13.36 -0.65
CA ASP A 129 -0.43 14.39 -0.98
C ASP A 129 -1.29 13.84 -2.11
N ALA A 130 -2.59 13.69 -1.88
CA ALA A 130 -3.50 13.04 -2.82
C ALA A 130 -3.66 13.81 -4.14
N ASP A 131 -3.39 15.12 -4.12
CA ASP A 131 -3.51 15.99 -5.28
C ASP A 131 -2.18 16.16 -6.03
N LYS A 132 -1.10 15.51 -5.57
CA LYS A 132 0.24 15.65 -6.14
C LYS A 132 0.85 14.30 -6.50
N VAL A 133 1.70 14.33 -7.53
CA VAL A 133 2.55 13.20 -7.92
C VAL A 133 4.00 13.56 -7.67
N THR A 134 4.79 12.55 -7.31
CA THR A 134 6.23 12.72 -7.18
C THR A 134 6.90 12.37 -8.50
N VAL A 135 7.77 13.25 -9.00
CA VAL A 135 8.51 13.04 -10.25
C VAL A 135 9.98 13.36 -10.08
N TRP A 136 10.83 12.59 -10.76
CA TRP A 136 12.25 12.90 -10.89
C TRP A 136 12.44 13.84 -12.09
N PHE A 137 12.90 15.06 -11.85
CA PHE A 137 13.09 16.07 -12.88
C PHE A 137 14.43 16.79 -12.70
N ALA A 138 15.24 16.85 -13.77
CA ALA A 138 16.53 17.54 -13.78
C ALA A 138 17.48 17.13 -12.62
N GLY A 139 17.50 15.83 -12.28
CA GLY A 139 18.35 15.31 -11.21
C GLY A 139 17.83 15.56 -9.79
N LYS A 140 16.58 16.01 -9.64
CA LYS A 140 15.95 16.28 -8.34
C LYS A 140 14.56 15.68 -8.27
N MET A 141 14.18 15.20 -7.09
CA MET A 141 12.79 14.84 -6.78
C MET A 141 11.97 16.09 -6.51
N VAL A 142 10.81 16.20 -7.16
CA VAL A 142 9.85 17.29 -6.94
C VAL A 142 8.43 16.73 -6.82
N LEU A 143 7.61 17.39 -5.99
CA LEU A 143 6.16 17.17 -5.96
C LEU A 143 5.51 18.09 -6.98
N GLY A 144 4.86 17.51 -7.98
CA GLY A 144 4.09 18.20 -9.00
C GLY A 144 2.59 17.94 -8.84
N PRO A 145 1.71 18.73 -9.47
CA PRO A 145 0.28 18.44 -9.48
C PRO A 145 0.01 17.08 -10.13
N CYS A 146 -0.91 16.31 -9.54
CA CYS A 146 -1.42 15.11 -10.16
C CYS A 146 -2.23 15.50 -11.39
N VAL A 147 -1.90 14.88 -12.52
CA VAL A 147 -2.61 15.10 -13.78
C VAL A 147 -3.98 14.45 -13.64
N ARG A 148 -5.05 15.26 -13.52
CA ARG A 148 -6.43 14.77 -13.48
C ARG A 148 -6.71 13.91 -14.73
N GLU A 149 -7.53 12.86 -14.57
CA GLU A 149 -7.97 12.01 -15.68
C GLU A 149 -8.41 12.85 -16.88
N GLY A 150 -7.95 12.48 -18.08
CA GLY A 150 -8.27 13.13 -19.35
C GLY A 150 -7.28 14.18 -19.88
N ILE A 151 -6.21 14.54 -19.15
CA ILE A 151 -5.13 15.39 -19.73
C ILE A 151 -4.20 14.59 -20.65
N TRP A 152 -3.90 13.33 -20.32
CA TRP A 152 -3.06 12.49 -21.18
C TRP A 152 -3.70 12.23 -22.55
N ASP A 153 -5.04 12.23 -22.62
CA ASP A 153 -5.79 12.17 -23.88
C ASP A 153 -5.65 13.45 -24.71
N LYS A 154 -5.42 14.60 -24.07
CA LYS A 154 -5.25 15.90 -24.73
C LYS A 154 -3.81 16.17 -25.19
N ILE A 155 -2.82 15.59 -24.52
CA ILE A 155 -1.41 15.72 -24.90
C ILE A 155 -1.07 14.86 -26.14
N ARG A 156 -1.84 13.80 -26.43
CA ARG A 156 -1.67 12.95 -27.63
C ARG A 156 -2.16 13.56 -28.95
N LEU A 157 -2.74 14.76 -28.92
CA LEU A 157 -3.33 15.42 -30.10
C LEU A 157 -2.46 16.55 -30.69
N TRP A 158 -1.19 16.64 -30.29
CA TRP A 158 -0.23 17.61 -30.83
C TRP A 158 1.07 16.92 -31.26
#